data_AF-A0A239CRB5-F1
#
_entry.id   AF-A0A239CRB5-F1
#
_cell.length_a   1.000
_cell.length_b   1.000
_cell.length_c   1.000
_cell.angle_alpha   90.00
_cell.angle_beta   90.00
_cell.angle_gamma   90.00
#
_symmetry.space_group_name_H-M   'P 1'
#
loop_
_entity.id
_entity.type
_entity.pdbx_description
1 polymer ?
#
loop_
_entity_poly.entity_id
_entity_poly.type
_entity_poly.pdbx_seq_one_letter_code
_entity_poly.pdbx_strand_id
1 'polypeptide(L)'
;MMHRPFSRSYRLLRPGPLVLGVALLGLGACTSPCDRINSQMRQLNADTIRDPNIAMDGRYLAQFQELAAQSVEHGCLAGDQ
;
A
#
# COMPACT_ATOMS: atom_id res chain seq x y z
N MET A 1 -22.78 57.94 4.91
CA MET A 1 -23.49 56.69 5.28
C MET A 1 -23.89 56.01 3.96
N MET A 2 -23.53 54.78 3.59
CA MET A 2 -22.96 53.62 4.27
C MET A 2 -22.14 52.81 3.25
N HIS A 3 -21.07 52.18 3.75
CA HIS A 3 -20.19 51.24 3.05
C HIS A 3 -20.95 50.00 2.56
N ARG A 4 -20.68 49.56 1.33
CA ARG A 4 -20.91 48.18 0.90
C ARG A 4 -19.68 47.34 1.25
N PRO A 5 -19.85 46.15 1.83
CA PRO A 5 -18.81 45.15 1.63
C PRO A 5 -19.35 43.73 1.39
N PHE A 6 -18.47 42.91 0.86
CA PHE A 6 -18.49 41.43 0.83
C PHE A 6 -19.49 40.72 -0.09
N SER A 7 -19.06 40.49 -1.33
CA SER A 7 -19.46 39.31 -2.10
C SER A 7 -18.38 38.99 -3.14
N ARG A 8 -17.26 38.40 -2.70
CA ARG A 8 -16.19 38.03 -3.63
C ARG A 8 -15.25 36.92 -3.12
N SER A 9 -15.75 35.76 -2.70
CA SER A 9 -14.84 34.71 -2.19
C SER A 9 -15.23 33.24 -2.43
N TYR A 10 -15.89 32.88 -3.54
CA TYR A 10 -16.15 31.45 -3.85
C TYR A 10 -15.71 30.97 -5.24
N ARG A 11 -14.94 31.77 -5.99
CA ARG A 11 -14.60 31.47 -7.40
C ARG A 11 -13.17 30.99 -7.65
N LEU A 12 -12.49 30.42 -6.67
CA LEU A 12 -11.09 30.00 -6.86
C LEU A 12 -10.76 28.67 -6.18
N LEU A 13 -11.55 27.62 -6.40
CA LEU A 13 -11.05 26.26 -6.13
C LEU A 13 -11.85 25.19 -6.91
N ARG A 14 -11.86 25.29 -8.24
CA ARG A 14 -12.25 24.14 -9.08
C ARG A 14 -10.96 23.52 -9.62
N PRO A 15 -10.34 22.56 -8.91
CA PRO A 15 -9.17 21.86 -9.45
C PRO A 15 -9.58 21.22 -10.77
N GLY A 16 -8.81 21.47 -11.82
CA GLY A 16 -9.07 20.88 -13.13
C GLY A 16 -9.03 19.35 -13.06
N PRO A 17 -9.79 18.64 -13.92
CA PRO A 17 -9.87 17.18 -13.89
C PRO A 17 -8.51 16.49 -14.02
N LEU A 18 -7.54 17.15 -14.64
CA LEU A 18 -6.15 16.68 -14.75
C LEU A 18 -5.41 16.66 -13.40
N VAL A 19 -5.62 17.65 -12.54
CA VAL A 19 -5.02 17.70 -11.19
C VAL A 19 -5.61 16.60 -10.31
N LEU A 20 -6.92 16.35 -10.45
CA LEU A 20 -7.59 15.25 -9.76
C LEU A 20 -7.06 13.89 -10.23
N GLY A 21 -6.84 13.72 -11.54
CA GLY A 21 -6.30 12.49 -12.13
C GLY A 21 -4.88 12.15 -11.65
N VAL A 22 -4.00 13.15 -11.59
CA VAL A 22 -2.62 12.96 -11.09
C VAL A 22 -2.61 12.70 -9.58
N ALA A 23 -3.48 13.37 -8.80
CA ALA A 23 -3.64 13.10 -7.38
C ALA A 23 -4.17 11.67 -7.11
N LEU A 24 -5.11 11.18 -7.92
CA LEU A 24 -5.63 9.81 -7.80
C LEU A 24 -4.59 8.75 -8.15
N LEU A 25 -3.73 9.00 -9.15
CA LEU A 25 -2.62 8.11 -9.48
C LEU A 25 -1.53 8.08 -8.39
N GLY A 26 -1.30 9.20 -7.70
CA GLY A 26 -0.38 9.26 -6.56
C GLY A 26 -0.88 8.51 -5.32
N LEU A 27 -2.19 8.38 -5.15
CA LEU A 27 -2.79 7.68 -3.99
C LEU A 27 -2.79 6.15 -4.13
N GLY A 28 -2.67 5.62 -5.36
CA GLY A 28 -2.73 4.18 -5.63
C GLY A 28 -1.44 3.41 -5.29
N ALA A 29 -0.34 4.10 -5.00
CA ALA A 29 0.98 3.48 -4.80
C ALA A 29 1.46 3.50 -3.34
N CYS A 30 0.60 3.83 -2.37
CA CYS A 30 0.96 3.89 -0.95
C CYS A 30 0.77 2.55 -0.22
N THR A 31 0.98 1.40 -0.87
CA THR A 31 1.04 0.13 -0.13
C THR A 31 2.35 0.09 0.63
N SER A 32 2.31 -0.05 1.95
CA SER A 32 3.53 -0.12 2.73
C SER A 32 4.34 -1.37 2.32
N PRO A 33 5.68 -1.35 2.45
CA PRO A 33 6.49 -2.55 2.21
C PRO A 33 6.02 -3.73 3.09
N CYS A 34 5.51 -3.46 4.29
CA CYS A 34 4.94 -4.46 5.19
C CYS A 34 3.63 -5.08 4.67
N ASP A 35 2.73 -4.29 4.08
CA ASP A 35 1.52 -4.82 3.45
C ASP A 35 1.86 -5.77 2.30
N ARG A 36 2.86 -5.37 1.49
CA ARG A 36 3.33 -6.19 0.38
C ARG A 36 3.92 -7.51 0.88
N ILE A 37 4.85 -7.47 1.83
CA ILE A 37 5.48 -8.68 2.40
C ILE A 37 4.43 -9.60 3.04
N ASN A 38 3.48 -9.04 3.81
CA ASN A 38 2.41 -9.81 4.44
C ASN A 38 1.49 -10.48 3.39
N SER A 39 1.12 -9.75 2.33
CA SER A 39 0.31 -10.31 1.25
C SER A 39 1.01 -11.46 0.53
N GLN A 40 2.33 -11.34 0.28
CA GLN A 40 3.14 -12.37 -0.35
C GLN A 40 3.31 -13.60 0.56
N MET A 41 3.52 -13.40 1.87
CA MET A 41 3.57 -14.49 2.85
C MET A 41 2.25 -15.26 2.92
N ARG A 42 1.11 -14.55 2.90
CA ARG A 42 -0.23 -15.18 2.87
C ARG A 42 -0.47 -15.96 1.59
N GLN A 43 -0.07 -15.40 0.46
CA GLN A 43 -0.19 -16.07 -0.84
C GLN A 43 0.65 -17.34 -0.88
N LEU A 44 1.92 -17.25 -0.43
CA LEU A 44 2.82 -18.38 -0.33
C LEU A 44 2.24 -19.50 0.54
N ASN A 45 1.62 -19.16 1.68
CA ASN A 45 0.92 -20.14 2.52
C ASN A 45 -0.33 -20.72 1.86
N ALA A 46 -1.13 -19.90 1.17
CA ALA A 46 -2.32 -20.35 0.46
C ALA A 46 -1.97 -21.34 -0.66
N ASP A 47 -0.88 -21.10 -1.38
CA ASP A 47 -0.37 -22.00 -2.41
C ASP A 47 0.06 -23.33 -1.80
N THR A 48 0.75 -23.33 -0.65
CA THR A 48 1.11 -24.56 0.08
C THR A 48 -0.10 -25.32 0.62
N ILE A 49 -1.17 -24.64 1.04
CA ILE A 49 -2.40 -25.32 1.44
C ILE A 49 -3.07 -26.01 0.25
N ARG A 50 -3.04 -25.36 -0.93
CA ARG A 50 -3.62 -25.91 -2.17
C ARG A 50 -2.82 -27.10 -2.69
N ASP A 51 -1.50 -27.04 -2.63
CA ASP A 51 -0.62 -28.15 -2.99
C ASP A 51 0.46 -28.32 -1.91
N PRO A 52 0.32 -29.28 -0.99
CA PRO A 52 1.31 -29.47 0.08
C PRO A 52 2.72 -29.83 -0.41
N ASN A 53 2.85 -30.33 -1.64
CA ASN A 53 4.15 -30.78 -2.16
C ASN A 53 5.12 -29.62 -2.38
N ILE A 54 4.63 -28.38 -2.56
CA ILE A 54 5.51 -27.20 -2.72
C ILE A 54 6.27 -26.86 -1.45
N ALA A 55 5.81 -27.29 -0.25
CA ALA A 55 6.54 -27.06 1.00
C ALA A 55 7.93 -27.71 1.01
N MET A 56 8.10 -28.79 0.24
CA MET A 56 9.36 -29.53 0.10
C MET A 56 10.21 -29.03 -1.08
N ASP A 57 9.69 -28.09 -1.88
CA ASP A 57 10.44 -27.46 -2.96
C ASP A 57 11.43 -26.44 -2.36
N GLY A 58 12.71 -26.55 -2.72
CA GLY A 58 13.73 -25.59 -2.28
C GLY A 58 13.41 -24.15 -2.66
N ARG A 59 12.62 -23.92 -3.73
CA ARG A 59 12.16 -22.59 -4.14
C ARG A 59 11.20 -21.97 -3.13
N TYR A 60 10.29 -22.76 -2.56
CA TYR A 60 9.39 -22.30 -1.50
C TYR A 60 10.20 -21.84 -0.29
N LEU A 61 11.15 -22.66 0.15
CA LEU A 61 11.97 -22.36 1.31
C LEU A 61 12.81 -21.10 1.10
N ALA A 62 13.42 -20.94 -0.07
CA ALA A 62 14.17 -19.73 -0.43
C ALA A 62 13.27 -18.49 -0.43
N GLN A 63 12.07 -18.58 -1.01
CA GLN A 63 11.13 -17.46 -1.05
C GLN A 63 10.60 -17.08 0.34
N PHE A 64 10.34 -18.06 1.20
CA PHE A 64 9.96 -17.83 2.59
C PHE A 64 11.08 -17.13 3.37
N GLN A 65 12.33 -17.59 3.24
CA GLN A 65 13.48 -16.98 3.91
C GLN A 65 13.71 -15.54 3.46
N GLU A 66 13.58 -15.27 2.16
CA GLU A 66 13.70 -13.93 1.59
C GLU A 66 12.63 -12.97 2.15
N LEU A 67 11.36 -13.39 2.15
CA LEU A 67 10.26 -12.59 2.70
C LEU A 67 10.42 -12.35 4.20
N ALA A 68 10.91 -13.36 4.94
CA ALA A 68 11.22 -13.22 6.36
C ALA A 68 12.37 -12.23 6.60
N ALA A 69 13.45 -12.27 5.81
CA ALA A 69 14.54 -11.31 5.89
C ALA A 69 14.05 -9.88 5.63
N GLN A 70 13.30 -9.67 4.55
CA GLN A 70 12.70 -8.37 4.23
C GLN A 70 11.78 -7.87 5.35
N SER A 71 11.04 -8.77 6.02
CA SER A 71 10.19 -8.39 7.15
C SER A 71 10.97 -7.85 8.35
N VAL A 72 12.19 -8.35 8.58
CA VAL A 72 13.10 -7.85 9.62
C VAL A 72 13.71 -6.52 9.19
N GLU A 73 14.21 -6.43 7.96
CA GLU A 73 14.84 -5.22 7.41
C GLU A 73 13.89 -4.02 7.42
N HIS A 74 12.62 -4.25 7.11
CA HIS A 74 11.59 -3.21 7.12
C HIS A 74 10.88 -3.05 8.47
N GLY A 75 11.23 -3.83 9.50
CA GLY A 75 10.62 -3.75 10.83
C GLY A 75 9.15 -4.18 10.87
N CYS A 76 8.70 -4.98 9.91
CA CYS A 76 7.31 -5.39 9.76
C CYS A 76 6.84 -6.46 10.77
N LEU A 77 7.79 -7.08 11.48
CA LEU A 77 7.51 -8.07 12.52
C LEU A 77 7.10 -7.46 13.86
N ALA A 78 7.14 -6.13 13.98
CA ALA A 78 6.54 -5.42 15.10
C ALA A 78 5.02 -5.48 14.93
N GLY A 79 4.40 -6.49 15.54
CA GLY A 79 2.96 -6.54 15.69
C GLY A 79 2.44 -5.23 16.28
N ASP A 80 1.30 -4.78 15.75
CA ASP A 80 0.35 -3.92 16.43
C ASP A 80 0.39 -4.18 17.96
N GLN A 81 0.91 -3.20 18.69
CA GLN A 81 0.51 -2.91 20.06
C GLN A 81 -0.55 -1.82 20.01
#